data_AF-A0A9E0QCN4-F1
#
_entry.id   AF-A0A9E0QCN4-F1
#
_cell.length_a   1.000
_cell.length_b   1.000
_cell.length_c   1.000
_cell.angle_alpha   90.00
_cell.angle_beta   90.00
_cell.angle_gamma   90.00
#
_symmetry.space_group_name_H-M   'P 1'
#
loop_
_entity.id
_entity.type
_entity.pdbx_description
1 polymer ?
#
loop_
_entity_poly.entity_id
_entity_poly.type
_entity_poly.pdbx_seq_one_letter_code
_entity_poly.pdbx_strand_id
1 'polypeptide(L)'
;EMVGSVHIEVEDTMSASDIYNITKNIQHKIREKYNIFLTVGIYAINSKDKTALDMQKQMRAVIAKYKNIMQMHGLYIDRELKIIQFDILVSFIEKDALKLRQKVITDINDIFPGYEIEINIDRDITD
;
A
#
# COMPACT_ATOMS: atom_id res chain seq x y z
N GLU A 1 -9.24 -19.61 10.69
CA GLU A 1 -9.55 -18.35 9.98
C GLU A 1 -9.99 -18.68 8.57
N MET A 2 -10.89 -17.90 7.98
CA MET A 2 -11.17 -17.96 6.54
C MET A 2 -10.32 -16.85 5.90
N VAL A 3 -9.13 -17.21 5.43
CA VAL A 3 -8.19 -16.28 4.78
C VAL A 3 -8.31 -16.46 3.27
N GLY A 4 -8.54 -15.38 2.54
CA GLY A 4 -8.48 -15.33 1.09
C GLY A 4 -7.31 -14.48 0.64
N SER A 5 -6.44 -15.01 -0.23
CA SER A 5 -5.40 -14.25 -0.91
C SER A 5 -5.61 -14.31 -2.42
N VAL A 6 -5.35 -13.21 -3.11
CA VAL A 6 -5.44 -13.10 -4.56
C VAL A 6 -4.06 -12.65 -5.05
N HIS A 7 -3.43 -13.46 -5.89
CA HIS A 7 -2.17 -13.15 -6.55
C HIS A 7 -2.43 -13.09 -8.06
N ILE A 8 -2.01 -11.99 -8.70
CA ILE A 8 -2.21 -11.74 -10.13
C ILE A 8 -0.83 -11.50 -10.72
N GLU A 9 -0.37 -12.44 -11.54
CA GLU A 9 0.83 -12.27 -12.35
C GLU A 9 0.41 -11.80 -13.74
N VAL A 10 1.14 -10.83 -14.27
CA VAL A 10 0.89 -10.23 -15.59
C VAL A 10 2.15 -10.34 -16.43
N GLU A 11 2.00 -10.41 -17.75
CA GLU A 11 3.15 -10.37 -18.66
C GLU A 11 3.83 -9.00 -18.57
N ASP A 12 5.16 -8.98 -18.70
CA ASP A 12 5.96 -7.75 -18.68
C ASP A 12 5.68 -6.84 -19.89
N THR A 13 5.06 -7.38 -20.94
CA THR A 13 4.67 -6.65 -22.15
C THR A 13 3.26 -6.05 -22.10
N MET A 14 2.47 -6.30 -21.04
CA MET A 14 1.11 -5.76 -20.92
C MET A 14 1.12 -4.23 -20.86
N SER A 15 0.20 -3.62 -21.61
CA SER A 15 -0.02 -2.18 -21.52
C SER A 15 -0.81 -1.82 -20.26
N ALA A 16 -0.75 -0.54 -19.84
CA ALA A 16 -1.58 -0.06 -18.74
C ALA A 16 -3.09 -0.29 -18.97
N SER A 17 -3.54 -0.29 -20.23
CA SER A 17 -4.93 -0.59 -20.58
C SER A 17 -5.28 -2.06 -20.34
N ASP A 18 -4.34 -2.97 -20.59
CA ASP A 18 -4.56 -4.41 -20.37
C ASP A 18 -4.69 -4.71 -18.87
N ILE A 19 -3.81 -4.13 -18.06
CA ILE A 19 -3.83 -4.30 -16.60
C ILE A 19 -5.12 -3.71 -16.01
N TYR A 20 -5.58 -2.55 -16.52
CA TYR A 20 -6.86 -1.97 -16.14
C TYR A 20 -8.03 -2.92 -16.44
N ASN A 21 -8.08 -3.48 -17.64
CA ASN A 21 -9.16 -4.39 -18.05
C ASN A 21 -9.18 -5.69 -17.22
N ILE A 22 -8.01 -6.29 -16.97
CA ILE A 22 -7.89 -7.46 -16.08
C ILE A 22 -8.39 -7.13 -14.67
N THR A 23 -8.00 -5.97 -14.15
CA THR A 23 -8.41 -5.51 -12.81
C THR A 23 -9.92 -5.40 -12.71
N LYS A 24 -10.57 -4.75 -13.67
CA LYS A 24 -12.04 -4.62 -13.70
C LYS A 24 -12.74 -5.96 -13.85
N ASN A 25 -12.21 -6.85 -14.69
CA ASN A 25 -12.78 -8.18 -14.88
C ASN A 25 -12.72 -9.03 -13.60
N ILE A 26 -11.62 -8.96 -12.83
CA ILE A 26 -11.49 -9.67 -11.55
C ILE A 26 -12.51 -9.14 -10.54
N GLN A 27 -12.58 -7.82 -10.38
CA GLN A 27 -13.52 -7.16 -9.47
C GLN A 27 -14.97 -7.54 -9.82
N HIS A 28 -15.32 -7.48 -11.10
CA HIS A 28 -16.67 -7.78 -11.58
C HIS A 28 -17.05 -9.24 -11.35
N LYS A 29 -16.20 -10.20 -11.77
CA LYS A 29 -16.48 -11.64 -11.62
C LYS A 29 -16.62 -12.06 -10.16
N ILE A 30 -15.81 -11.51 -9.27
CA ILE A 30 -15.89 -11.84 -7.84
C ILE A 30 -17.19 -11.29 -7.24
N ARG A 31 -17.55 -10.06 -7.59
CA ARG A 31 -18.79 -9.46 -7.15
C ARG A 31 -20.02 -10.23 -7.64
N GLU A 32 -20.09 -10.54 -8.94
CA GLU A 32 -21.24 -11.26 -9.50
C GLU A 32 -21.40 -12.66 -8.92
N LYS A 33 -20.30 -13.40 -8.76
CA LYS A 33 -20.35 -14.80 -8.36
C LYS A 33 -20.50 -15.00 -6.85
N TYR A 34 -19.91 -14.11 -6.05
CA TYR A 34 -19.79 -14.31 -4.60
C TYR A 34 -20.43 -13.19 -3.78
N ASN A 35 -20.93 -12.12 -4.41
CA ASN A 35 -21.40 -10.91 -3.74
C ASN A 35 -20.36 -10.30 -2.77
N ILE A 36 -19.08 -10.40 -3.14
CA ILE A 36 -17.96 -9.86 -2.39
C ILE A 36 -17.43 -8.60 -3.08
N PHE A 37 -17.23 -7.53 -2.30
CA PHE A 37 -16.48 -6.35 -2.74
C PHE A 37 -14.99 -6.60 -2.57
N LEU A 38 -14.23 -6.53 -3.66
CA LEU A 38 -12.78 -6.68 -3.65
C LEU A 38 -12.11 -5.46 -4.29
N THR A 39 -11.21 -4.82 -3.54
CA THR A 39 -10.30 -3.80 -4.10
C THR A 39 -9.10 -4.49 -4.73
N VAL A 40 -8.71 -4.05 -5.92
CA VAL A 40 -7.53 -4.53 -6.64
C VAL A 40 -6.74 -3.29 -7.05
N GLY A 41 -5.59 -3.09 -6.42
CA GLY A 41 -4.68 -1.98 -6.69
C GLY A 41 -3.45 -2.45 -7.46
N ILE A 42 -2.98 -1.61 -8.39
CA ILE A 42 -1.75 -1.84 -9.16
C ILE A 42 -0.77 -0.77 -8.72
N TYR A 43 0.41 -1.19 -8.26
CA TYR A 43 1.43 -0.29 -7.76
C TYR A 43 2.76 -0.55 -8.45
N ALA A 44 3.49 0.52 -8.76
CA ALA A 44 4.90 0.40 -9.11
C ALA A 44 5.68 -0.14 -7.91
N ILE A 45 6.67 -1.00 -8.18
CA ILE A 45 7.57 -1.50 -7.15
C ILE A 45 9.00 -1.11 -7.49
N ASN A 46 9.78 -0.71 -6.48
CA ASN A 46 11.23 -0.64 -6.63
C ASN A 46 11.75 -2.09 -6.73
N SER A 47 12.19 -2.53 -7.92
CA SER A 47 12.65 -3.91 -8.15
C SER A 47 14.16 -4.04 -8.38
N LYS A 48 14.81 -2.97 -8.83
CA LYS A 48 16.24 -2.98 -9.22
C LYS A 48 17.15 -2.24 -8.25
N ASP A 49 16.60 -1.29 -7.49
CA ASP A 49 17.37 -0.49 -6.54
C ASP A 49 17.45 -1.20 -5.17
N LYS A 50 18.63 -1.75 -4.87
CA LYS A 50 18.89 -2.47 -3.61
C LYS A 50 18.75 -1.57 -2.38
N THR A 51 19.14 -0.30 -2.48
CA THR A 51 19.01 0.64 -1.37
C THR A 51 17.55 0.93 -1.10
N ALA A 52 16.75 1.18 -2.14
CA ALA A 52 15.31 1.34 -1.99
C ALA A 52 14.68 0.09 -1.37
N LEU A 53 15.04 -1.11 -1.83
CA LEU A 53 14.57 -2.37 -1.26
C LEU A 53 14.89 -2.52 0.23
N ASP A 54 16.08 -2.13 0.68
CA ASP A 54 16.44 -2.19 2.10
C ASP A 54 15.73 -1.11 2.93
N MET A 55 15.53 0.09 2.37
CA MET A 55 14.67 1.11 3.00
C MET A 55 13.24 0.60 3.16
N GLN A 56 12.68 -0.07 2.15
CA GLN A 56 11.34 -0.63 2.21
C GLN A 56 11.19 -1.68 3.33
N LYS A 57 12.19 -2.55 3.54
CA LYS A 57 12.20 -3.51 4.66
C LYS A 57 12.17 -2.80 6.01
N GLN A 58 12.98 -1.75 6.17
CA GLN A 58 13.02 -0.97 7.41
C GLN A 58 11.69 -0.25 7.65
N MET A 59 11.10 0.36 6.61
CA MET A 59 9.78 0.99 6.71
C MET A 59 8.70 0.00 7.14
N ARG A 60 8.68 -1.21 6.55
CA ARG A 60 7.75 -2.27 6.97
C ARG A 60 7.91 -2.62 8.45
N ALA A 61 9.13 -2.68 8.95
CA ALA A 61 9.40 -2.93 10.37
C ALA A 61 8.95 -1.78 11.29
N VAL A 62 9.02 -0.53 10.83
CA VAL A 62 8.49 0.64 11.55
C VAL A 62 6.97 0.59 11.62
N ILE A 63 6.32 0.42 10.46
CA ILE A 63 4.86 0.39 10.36
C ILE A 63 4.26 -0.77 11.16
N ALA A 64 4.91 -1.94 11.19
CA ALA A 64 4.45 -3.09 11.96
C ALA A 64 4.32 -2.82 13.49
N LYS A 65 4.92 -1.75 14.01
CA LYS A 65 4.78 -1.35 15.43
C LYS A 65 3.43 -0.66 15.72
N TYR A 66 2.73 -0.21 14.69
CA TYR A 66 1.46 0.52 14.81
C TYR A 66 0.27 -0.45 14.73
N LYS A 67 -0.28 -0.81 15.89
CA LYS A 67 -1.40 -1.78 15.98
C LYS A 67 -2.66 -1.37 15.21
N ASN A 68 -2.88 -0.07 15.02
CA ASN A 68 -4.06 0.46 14.35
C ASN A 68 -3.87 0.60 12.83
N ILE A 69 -2.68 0.30 12.30
CA ILE A 69 -2.41 0.18 10.87
C ILE A 69 -2.55 -1.30 10.52
N MET A 70 -3.59 -1.62 9.77
CA MET A 70 -3.92 -2.99 9.39
C MET A 70 -3.06 -3.47 8.23
N GLN A 71 -2.82 -2.60 7.25
CA GLN A 71 -2.04 -2.93 6.06
C GLN A 71 -1.24 -1.72 5.56
N MET A 72 -0.18 -1.99 4.81
CA MET A 72 0.56 -1.00 4.04
C MET A 72 0.79 -1.52 2.63
N HIS A 73 0.37 -0.73 1.64
CA HIS A 73 0.52 -1.02 0.22
C HIS A 73 1.04 0.20 -0.53
N GLY A 74 1.33 0.03 -1.82
CA GLY A 74 1.80 1.12 -2.67
C GLY A 74 3.15 1.73 -2.30
N LEU A 75 3.98 1.03 -1.50
CA LEU A 75 5.26 1.58 -1.06
C LEU A 75 6.23 1.74 -2.24
N TYR A 76 6.52 2.99 -2.56
CA TYR A 76 7.47 3.42 -3.57
C TYR A 76 8.42 4.48 -3.02
N ILE A 77 9.69 4.37 -3.40
CA ILE A 77 10.75 5.30 -2.98
C ILE A 77 11.41 5.87 -4.23
N ASP A 78 11.31 7.17 -4.40
CA ASP A 78 12.09 7.94 -5.36
C ASP A 78 13.31 8.53 -4.63
N ARG A 79 14.50 7.98 -4.91
CA ARG A 79 15.73 8.41 -4.24
C ARG A 79 16.36 9.65 -4.87
N GLU A 80 16.00 10.00 -6.11
CA GLU A 80 16.50 11.20 -6.76
C GLU A 80 15.74 12.43 -6.25
N LEU A 81 14.40 12.34 -6.21
CA LEU A 81 13.54 13.37 -5.65
C LEU A 81 13.49 13.34 -4.11
N LYS A 82 13.98 12.26 -3.50
CA LYS A 82 13.87 11.98 -2.05
C LYS A 82 12.42 12.00 -1.57
N ILE A 83 11.55 11.30 -2.29
CA ILE A 83 10.14 11.15 -1.94
C ILE A 83 9.86 9.69 -1.58
N ILE A 84 9.12 9.49 -0.49
CA ILE A 84 8.61 8.20 -0.05
C ILE A 84 7.09 8.27 -0.08
N GLN A 85 6.46 7.41 -0.88
CA GLN A 85 5.02 7.34 -1.07
C GLN A 85 4.50 5.97 -0.68
N PHE A 86 3.42 5.93 0.09
CA PHE A 86 2.72 4.69 0.40
C PHE A 86 1.32 4.98 0.94
N ASP A 87 0.50 3.94 0.96
CA ASP A 87 -0.82 3.99 1.57
C ASP A 87 -0.84 3.11 2.82
N ILE A 88 -1.63 3.53 3.81
CA ILE A 88 -1.92 2.73 5.01
C ILE A 88 -3.42 2.50 5.15
N LEU A 89 -3.80 1.25 5.38
CA LEU A 89 -5.15 0.91 5.81
C LEU A 89 -5.23 1.08 7.33
N VAL A 90 -6.05 2.02 7.79
CA VAL A 90 -6.22 2.32 9.21
C VAL A 90 -7.53 1.72 9.72
N SER A 91 -7.45 1.05 10.86
CA SER A 91 -8.61 0.44 11.51
C SER A 91 -9.65 1.48 11.92
N PHE A 92 -10.93 1.14 11.80
CA PHE A 92 -12.06 2.00 12.19
C PHE A 92 -12.05 2.41 13.68
N ILE A 93 -11.37 1.65 14.54
CA ILE A 93 -11.22 1.99 15.97
C ILE A 93 -10.29 3.18 16.21
N GLU A 94 -9.43 3.52 15.22
CA GLU A 94 -8.57 4.69 15.29
C GLU A 94 -9.41 5.96 15.14
N LYS A 95 -9.47 6.73 16.22
CA LYS A 95 -10.29 7.95 16.27
C LYS A 95 -9.63 9.11 15.54
N ASP A 96 -8.30 9.14 15.48
CA ASP A 96 -7.55 10.24 14.89
C ASP A 96 -6.47 9.72 13.93
N ALA A 97 -6.93 9.31 12.75
CA ALA A 97 -6.06 8.80 11.69
C ALA A 97 -5.04 9.85 11.21
N LEU A 98 -5.35 11.15 11.30
CA LEU A 98 -4.42 12.22 10.90
C LEU A 98 -3.26 12.35 11.88
N LYS A 99 -3.54 12.28 13.19
CA LYS A 99 -2.49 12.25 14.21
C LYS A 99 -1.65 10.98 14.13
N LEU A 100 -2.27 9.83 13.88
CA LEU A 100 -1.57 8.59 13.61
C LEU A 100 -0.61 8.74 12.42
N ARG A 101 -1.10 9.27 11.30
CA ARG A 101 -0.28 9.55 10.11
C ARG A 101 0.89 10.48 10.42
N GLN A 102 0.65 11.56 11.17
CA GLN A 102 1.72 12.49 11.53
C GLN A 102 2.82 11.82 12.36
N LYS A 103 2.43 10.93 13.28
CA LYS A 103 3.38 10.16 14.09
C LYS A 103 4.22 9.22 13.22
N VAL A 104 3.59 8.53 12.28
CA VAL A 104 4.28 7.66 11.31
C VAL A 104 5.27 8.46 10.47
N ILE A 105 4.88 9.63 9.98
CA ILE A 105 5.77 10.53 9.24
C ILE A 105 6.99 10.89 10.09
N THR A 106 6.80 11.27 11.35
CA THR A 106 7.90 11.60 12.26
C THR A 106 8.86 10.41 12.45
N ASP A 107 8.34 9.24 12.82
CA ASP A 107 9.16 8.05 13.06
C ASP A 107 9.97 7.62 11.82
N ILE A 108 9.42 7.78 10.62
CA ILE A 108 10.11 7.44 9.37
C ILE A 108 11.14 8.52 9.02
N ASN A 109 10.84 9.81 9.24
CA ASN A 109 11.77 10.91 8.98
C ASN A 109 13.02 10.82 9.88
N ASP A 110 12.85 10.42 11.14
CA ASP A 110 13.95 10.21 12.07
C ASP A 110 14.96 9.15 11.57
N ILE A 111 14.49 8.19 10.77
CA ILE A 111 15.33 7.13 10.17
C ILE A 111 15.88 7.57 8.81
N PHE A 112 15.08 8.29 8.02
CA PHE A 112 15.41 8.74 6.67
C PHE A 112 15.34 10.27 6.57
N PRO A 113 16.28 10.99 7.19
CA PRO A 113 16.24 12.44 7.23
C PRO A 113 16.38 13.03 5.81
N GLY A 114 15.57 14.06 5.54
CA GLY A 114 15.58 14.76 4.25
C GLY A 114 14.78 14.09 3.14
N TYR A 115 13.99 13.05 3.44
CA TYR A 115 12.93 12.57 2.56
C TYR A 115 11.61 13.29 2.87
N GLU A 116 10.88 13.63 1.82
CA GLU A 116 9.46 13.96 1.90
C GLU A 116 8.65 12.67 2.00
N ILE A 117 7.70 12.62 2.92
CA ILE A 117 6.92 11.41 3.22
C ILE A 117 5.46 11.71 2.96
N GLU A 118 4.92 11.05 1.94
CA GLU A 118 3.54 11.17 1.50
C GLU A 118 2.78 9.89 1.86
N ILE A 119 1.75 10.05 2.71
CA ILE A 119 0.94 8.94 3.19
C ILE A 119 -0.53 9.20 2.89
N ASN A 120 -1.12 8.34 2.06
CA ASN A 120 -2.57 8.25 1.93
C ASN A 120 -3.13 7.31 2.99
N ILE A 121 -4.31 7.67 3.50
CA ILE A 121 -5.02 6.86 4.50
C ILE A 121 -6.22 6.24 3.81
N ASP A 122 -6.17 4.92 3.67
CA ASP A 122 -7.32 4.13 3.33
C ASP A 122 -8.08 3.81 4.61
N ARG A 123 -9.39 4.02 4.60
CA ARG A 123 -10.25 3.62 5.71
C ARG A 123 -10.88 2.30 5.39
N ASP A 124 -10.91 1.44 6.40
CA ASP A 124 -11.74 0.24 6.39
C ASP A 124 -13.21 0.69 6.25
N ILE A 125 -13.78 0.53 5.05
CA ILE A 125 -15.20 0.78 4.78
C ILE A 125 -15.93 -0.50 5.16
N THR A 126 -16.45 -0.54 6.38
CA THR A 126 -17.45 -1.52 6.77
C THR A 126 -18.83 -0.98 6.41
N ASP A 127 -19.56 -1.69 5.55
CA ASP A 127 -21.03 -1.56 5.43
C ASP A 127 -21.70 -1.89 6.77
#